data_AF-A0A840AIN3-F1
#
_entry.id   AF-A0A840AIN3-F1
#
_cell.length_a   1.000
_cell.length_b   1.000
_cell.length_c   1.000
_cell.angle_alpha   90.00
_cell.angle_beta   90.00
_cell.angle_gamma   90.00
#
_symmetry.space_group_name_H-M   'P 1'
#
loop_
_entity.id
_entity.type
_entity.pdbx_description
1 polymer ?
#
loop_
_entity_poly.entity_id
_entity_poly.type
_entity_poly.pdbx_seq_one_letter_code
_entity_poly.pdbx_strand_id
1 'polypeptide(L)'
;MLVDIRIYTAAPGKLPAFVKIYEEKAWPLQKKYLENCLGWYATAEGELNTVVHIWGYKDMADRDARRNAMAADPEWGTYLKAMAEAGVLVKMENRLARPTGFFAEFQAAKKG
;
A
#
# COMPACT_ATOMS: atom_id res chain seq x y z
N MET A 1 16.57 -3.51 4.26
CA MET A 1 15.11 -3.58 3.98
C MET A 1 14.43 -2.39 4.65
N LEU A 2 13.71 -1.62 3.85
CA LEU A 2 12.84 -0.53 4.25
C LEU A 2 11.39 -1.03 4.15
N VAL A 3 10.53 -0.63 5.09
CA VAL A 3 9.10 -0.98 5.11
C VAL A 3 8.28 0.30 5.01
N ASP A 4 7.40 0.41 4.00
CA ASP A 4 6.44 1.51 3.86
C ASP A 4 5.07 1.03 4.34
N ILE A 5 4.65 1.50 5.52
CA ILE A 5 3.35 1.22 6.12
C ILE A 5 2.42 2.34 5.73
N ARG A 6 1.36 2.03 4.99
CA ARG A 6 0.42 3.02 4.45
C ARG A 6 -0.95 2.81 5.08
N ILE A 7 -1.53 3.89 5.59
CA ILE A 7 -2.78 3.88 6.36
C ILE A 7 -3.72 4.88 5.73
N TYR A 8 -4.76 4.39 5.08
CA TYR A 8 -5.74 5.23 4.39
C TYR A 8 -7.11 5.07 5.02
N THR A 9 -7.73 6.20 5.34
CA THR A 9 -9.08 6.27 5.92
C THR A 9 -10.04 6.68 4.82
N ALA A 10 -11.06 5.84 4.59
CA ALA A 10 -12.18 6.11 3.73
C ALA A 10 -13.29 6.86 4.48
N ALA A 11 -14.14 7.57 3.74
CA ALA A 11 -15.37 8.11 4.29
C ALA A 11 -16.28 6.98 4.81
N PRO A 12 -17.13 7.24 5.82
CA PRO A 12 -18.05 6.23 6.37
C PRO A 12 -18.87 5.53 5.28
N GLY A 13 -18.87 4.19 5.30
CA GLY A 13 -19.59 3.36 4.32
C GLY A 13 -18.96 3.30 2.92
N LYS A 14 -17.83 3.97 2.68
CA LYS A 14 -17.15 3.99 1.37
C LYS A 14 -15.96 3.03 1.26
N LEU A 15 -15.56 2.39 2.36
CA LEU A 15 -14.44 1.45 2.37
C LEU A 15 -14.58 0.34 1.31
N PRO A 16 -15.73 -0.34 1.12
CA PRO A 16 -15.85 -1.38 0.08
C PRO A 16 -15.68 -0.84 -1.34
N ALA A 17 -16.19 0.37 -1.62
CA ALA A 17 -16.02 1.01 -2.92
C ALA A 17 -14.55 1.36 -3.18
N PHE A 18 -13.85 1.88 -2.18
CA PHE A 18 -12.41 2.11 -2.25
C PHE A 18 -11.64 0.80 -2.53
N VAL A 19 -11.90 -0.26 -1.77
CA VAL A 19 -11.22 -1.56 -1.94
C VAL A 19 -11.43 -2.09 -3.35
N LYS A 20 -12.67 -2.03 -3.87
CA LYS A 20 -12.99 -2.49 -5.23
C LYS A 20 -12.21 -1.73 -6.31
N ILE A 21 -12.21 -0.39 -6.24
CA ILE A 21 -11.46 0.44 -7.20
C ILE A 21 -9.96 0.11 -7.14
N TYR A 22 -9.43 -0.09 -5.93
CA TYR A 22 -8.03 -0.42 -5.72
C TYR A 22 -7.67 -1.79 -6.31
N GLU A 23 -8.47 -2.81 -6.02
CA GLU A 23 -8.27 -4.18 -6.51
C GLU A 23 -8.29 -4.24 -8.03
N GLU A 24 -9.24 -3.55 -8.66
CA GLU A 24 -9.40 -3.57 -10.12
C GLU A 24 -8.31 -2.76 -10.84
N LYS A 25 -7.88 -1.62 -10.29
CA LYS A 25 -7.05 -0.64 -11.03
C LYS A 25 -5.64 -0.46 -10.48
N ALA A 26 -5.47 -0.38 -9.15
CA ALA A 26 -4.16 -0.13 -8.55
C ALA A 26 -3.37 -1.41 -8.29
N TRP A 27 -4.03 -2.50 -7.88
CA TRP A 27 -3.37 -3.73 -7.47
C TRP A 27 -2.52 -4.39 -8.59
N PRO A 28 -2.98 -4.50 -9.85
CA PRO A 28 -2.15 -5.03 -10.93
C PRO A 28 -0.87 -4.23 -11.13
N LEU A 29 -0.97 -2.89 -11.09
CA LEU A 29 0.17 -1.99 -11.23
C LEU A 29 1.14 -2.12 -10.05
N GLN A 30 0.63 -2.16 -8.83
CA GLN A 30 1.50 -2.31 -7.66
C GLN A 30 2.18 -3.67 -7.60
N LYS A 31 1.53 -4.76 -8.03
CA LYS A 31 2.22 -6.05 -8.19
C LYS A 31 3.34 -5.96 -9.22
N LYS A 32 3.09 -5.29 -10.36
CA LYS A 32 4.08 -5.10 -11.44
C LYS A 32 5.29 -4.27 -11.00
N TYR A 33 5.07 -3.19 -10.23
CA TYR A 33 6.12 -2.21 -9.94
C TYR A 33 6.71 -2.31 -8.52
N LEU A 34 5.89 -2.62 -7.52
CA LEU A 34 6.33 -2.64 -6.11
C LEU A 34 6.74 -4.05 -5.66
N GLU A 35 6.08 -5.08 -6.20
CA GLU A 35 6.35 -6.52 -6.07
C GLU A 35 6.18 -7.12 -4.66
N ASN A 36 6.76 -6.50 -3.63
CA ASN A 36 6.91 -7.09 -2.30
C ASN A 36 5.86 -6.55 -1.31
N CYS A 37 4.61 -7.01 -1.47
CA CYS A 37 3.54 -6.73 -0.52
C CYS A 37 3.70 -7.61 0.73
N LEU A 38 3.90 -6.98 1.89
CA LEU A 38 4.06 -7.65 3.19
C LEU A 38 2.72 -7.83 3.92
N GLY A 39 1.66 -7.15 3.46
CA GLY A 39 0.32 -7.28 4.02
C GLY A 39 -0.63 -6.21 3.51
N TRP A 40 -1.92 -6.55 3.46
CA TRP A 40 -3.00 -5.66 3.05
C TRP A 40 -4.26 -6.02 3.83
N TYR A 41 -4.76 -5.10 4.64
CA TYR A 41 -5.81 -5.37 5.61
C TYR A 41 -6.82 -4.23 5.64
N ALA A 42 -8.10 -4.57 5.84
CA ALA A 42 -9.10 -3.63 6.31
C ALA A 42 -9.21 -3.75 7.83
N THR A 43 -9.36 -2.62 8.54
CA THR A 43 -9.52 -2.62 10.00
C THR A 43 -10.83 -3.29 10.39
N ALA A 44 -10.77 -4.34 11.21
CA ALA A 44 -11.94 -5.01 11.78
C ALA A 44 -12.41 -4.36 13.09
N GLU A 45 -11.49 -3.86 13.90
CA GLU A 45 -11.74 -3.21 15.20
C GLU A 45 -10.73 -2.07 15.42
N GLY A 46 -11.15 -0.96 16.05
CA GLY A 46 -10.34 0.24 16.23
C GLY A 46 -10.76 1.38 15.29
N GLU A 47 -9.80 2.00 14.59
CA GLU A 47 -10.09 3.05 13.60
C GLU A 47 -10.77 2.44 12.36
N LEU A 48 -12.10 2.43 12.35
CA LEU A 48 -12.92 1.87 11.28
C LEU A 48 -12.74 2.64 9.95
N ASN A 49 -13.31 2.09 8.88
CA ASN A 49 -13.19 2.63 7.52
C ASN A 49 -11.74 2.81 7.05
N THR A 50 -10.79 2.06 7.62
CA THR A 50 -9.36 2.23 7.34
C THR A 50 -8.79 0.97 6.71
N VAL A 51 -7.86 1.14 5.77
CA VAL A 51 -6.98 0.07 5.30
C VAL A 51 -5.55 0.30 5.76
N VAL A 52 -4.84 -0.79 5.98
CA VAL A 52 -3.40 -0.80 6.22
C VAL A 52 -2.75 -1.68 5.17
N HIS A 53 -1.82 -1.12 4.39
CA HIS A 53 -1.06 -1.88 3.42
C HIS A 53 0.43 -1.60 3.50
N ILE A 54 1.22 -2.66 3.41
CA ILE A 54 2.61 -2.68 3.83
C ILE A 54 3.47 -3.19 2.68
N TRP A 55 4.49 -2.43 2.31
CA TRP A 55 5.37 -2.71 1.19
C TRP A 55 6.83 -2.76 1.63
N GLY A 56 7.55 -3.79 1.21
CA GLY A 56 8.98 -3.94 1.47
C GLY A 56 9.83 -3.46 0.30
N TYR A 57 10.88 -2.70 0.59
CA TYR A 57 11.87 -2.21 -0.36
C TYR A 57 13.28 -2.54 0.12
N LYS A 58 14.25 -2.51 -0.78
CA LYS A 58 15.66 -2.66 -0.40
C LYS A 58 16.10 -1.50 0.52
N ASP A 59 15.86 -0.28 0.04
CA ASP A 59 16.21 1.01 0.64
C ASP A 59 15.31 2.14 0.08
N MET A 60 15.65 3.40 0.39
CA MET A 60 14.90 4.57 -0.11
C MET A 60 15.00 4.76 -1.62
N ALA A 61 16.17 4.52 -2.21
CA ALA A 61 16.38 4.73 -3.64
C ALA A 61 15.59 3.72 -4.47
N ASP A 62 15.58 2.45 -4.04
CA ASP A 62 14.74 1.40 -4.63
C ASP A 62 13.25 1.75 -4.54
N ARG A 63 12.80 2.24 -3.37
CA ARG A 63 11.42 2.70 -3.19
C ARG A 63 11.06 3.81 -4.18
N ASP A 64 11.89 4.84 -4.27
CA ASP A 64 11.58 5.99 -5.11
C ASP A 64 11.62 5.62 -6.60
N ALA A 65 12.58 4.80 -7.02
CA ALA A 65 12.64 4.27 -8.39
C ALA A 65 11.37 3.50 -8.77
N ARG A 66 10.93 2.54 -7.95
CA ARG A 66 9.71 1.74 -8.20
C ARG A 66 8.44 2.60 -8.20
N ARG A 67 8.32 3.52 -7.24
CA ARG A 67 7.15 4.40 -7.15
C ARG A 67 7.08 5.40 -8.29
N ASN A 68 8.21 5.93 -8.75
CA ASN A 68 8.28 6.82 -9.91
C ASN A 68 7.95 6.07 -11.20
N ALA A 69 8.47 4.85 -11.38
CA ALA A 69 8.12 4.01 -12.53
C ALA A 69 6.63 3.68 -12.58
N MET A 70 6.02 3.38 -11.43
CA MET A 70 4.56 3.17 -11.33
C MET A 70 3.78 4.44 -11.64
N ALA A 71 4.20 5.60 -11.11
CA ALA A 71 3.53 6.88 -11.33
C ALA A 71 3.60 7.35 -12.79
N ALA A 72 4.61 6.89 -13.55
CA ALA A 72 4.75 7.15 -14.98
C ALA A 72 3.90 6.23 -15.86
N ASP A 73 3.33 5.14 -15.33
CA ASP A 73 2.42 4.27 -16.08
C ASP A 73 1.08 5.00 -16.30
N PRO A 74 0.61 5.18 -17.55
CA PRO A 74 -0.64 5.89 -17.83
C PRO A 74 -1.86 5.32 -17.09
N GLU A 75 -1.89 4.00 -16.86
CA GLU A 75 -2.98 3.36 -16.12
C GLU A 75 -3.04 3.79 -14.65
N TRP A 76 -1.91 4.28 -14.09
CA TRP A 76 -1.92 4.89 -12.78
C TRP A 76 -2.74 6.19 -12.75
N GLY A 77 -2.69 6.97 -13.83
CA GLY A 77 -3.54 8.15 -14.02
C GLY A 77 -5.03 7.80 -14.05
N THR A 78 -5.39 6.69 -14.72
CA THR A 78 -6.77 6.15 -14.73
C THR A 78 -7.24 5.79 -13.32
N TYR A 79 -6.40 5.15 -12.52
CA TYR A 79 -6.70 4.87 -11.11
C TYR A 79 -6.91 6.14 -10.30
N LEU A 80 -6.01 7.13 -10.41
CA LEU A 80 -6.11 8.39 -9.66
C LEU A 80 -7.39 9.16 -10.01
N LYS A 81 -7.78 9.17 -11.29
CA LYS A 81 -9.03 9.78 -11.74
C LYS A 81 -10.25 9.08 -11.13
N ALA A 82 -10.31 7.75 -11.17
CA ALA A 82 -11.40 6.99 -10.58
C ALA A 82 -11.53 7.23 -9.07
N MET A 83 -10.40 7.34 -8.36
CA MET A 83 -10.36 7.67 -6.93
C MET A 83 -10.88 9.07 -6.63
N ALA A 84 -10.50 10.06 -7.44
CA ALA A 84 -10.95 11.43 -7.29
C ALA A 84 -12.46 11.58 -7.56
N GLU A 85 -12.96 10.96 -8.63
CA GLU A 85 -14.39 10.96 -8.98
C GLU A 85 -15.24 10.26 -7.92
N ALA A 86 -14.75 9.17 -7.35
CA ALA A 86 -15.47 8.42 -6.32
C ALA A 86 -15.48 9.14 -4.95
N GLY A 87 -14.52 10.04 -4.70
CA GLY A 87 -14.46 10.85 -3.47
C GLY A 87 -14.42 10.01 -2.18
N VAL A 88 -13.76 8.85 -2.21
CA VAL A 88 -13.89 7.82 -1.16
C VAL A 88 -12.89 7.95 0.00
N LEU A 89 -11.77 8.64 -0.17
CA LEU A 89 -10.72 8.78 0.86
C LEU A 89 -10.78 10.16 1.54
N VAL A 90 -10.58 10.17 2.85
CA VAL A 90 -10.56 11.40 3.68
C VAL A 90 -9.18 11.68 4.27
N LYS A 91 -8.36 10.66 4.49
CA LYS A 91 -7.01 10.80 5.04
C LYS A 91 -6.09 9.73 4.45
N MET A 92 -4.86 10.12 4.15
CA MET A 92 -3.80 9.21 3.75
C MET A 92 -2.53 9.56 4.51
N GLU A 93 -1.92 8.58 5.17
CA GLU A 93 -0.60 8.72 5.76
C GLU A 93 0.28 7.52 5.47
N ASN A 94 1.59 7.68 5.61
CA ASN A 94 2.52 6.56 5.58
C ASN A 94 3.67 6.74 6.56
N ARG A 95 4.29 5.62 6.93
CA ARG A 95 5.44 5.55 7.84
C ARG A 95 6.51 4.66 7.22
N LEU A 96 7.73 5.18 7.19
CA LEU A 96 8.89 4.44 6.74
C LEU A 96 9.61 3.85 7.94
N ALA A 97 9.70 2.52 7.98
CA ALA A 97 10.23 1.76 9.10
C ALA A 97 11.35 0.82 8.65
N ARG A 98 12.12 0.34 9.62
CA ARG A 98 13.10 -0.75 9.44
C ARG A 98 12.74 -1.89 10.40
N PRO A 99 12.96 -3.15 10.01
CA PRO A 99 12.78 -4.26 10.93
C PRO A 99 13.76 -4.14 12.11
N THR A 100 13.34 -4.55 13.29
CA THR A 100 14.25 -4.79 14.42
C THR A 100 15.12 -6.01 14.14
N GLY A 101 16.26 -6.13 14.83
CA GLY A 101 17.20 -7.25 14.65
C GLY A 101 16.54 -8.61 14.83
N PHE A 102 15.87 -8.82 15.96
CA PHE A 102 15.19 -10.09 16.28
C PHE A 102 14.08 -10.45 15.27
N PHE A 103 13.41 -9.47 14.65
CA PHE A 103 12.39 -9.76 13.64
C PHE A 103 13.02 -10.17 12.31
N ALA A 104 14.15 -9.58 11.94
CA ALA A 104 14.90 -10.00 10.75
C ALA A 104 15.39 -11.46 10.89
N GLU A 105 15.87 -11.84 12.07
CA GLU A 105 16.26 -13.22 12.40
C GLU A 105 15.07 -14.18 12.30
N PHE A 106 13.92 -13.82 12.87
CA PHE A 106 12.68 -14.61 12.76
C PHE A 106 12.26 -14.84 11.31
N GLN A 107 12.33 -13.82 10.45
CA GLN A 107 12.01 -13.98 9.03
C GLN A 107 12.99 -14.88 8.28
N ALA A 108 14.29 -14.78 8.59
CA ALA A 108 15.32 -15.63 7.98
C ALA A 108 15.10 -17.10 8.34
N ALA A 109 14.76 -17.39 9.59
CA ALA A 109 14.50 -18.75 10.07
C ALA A 109 13.29 -19.42 9.42
N LYS A 110 12.30 -18.66 8.92
CA LYS A 110 11.14 -19.21 8.19
C LYS A 110 11.40 -19.53 6.72
N LYS A 111 12.51 -19.06 6.16
CA LYS A 111 12.88 -19.27 4.75
C LYS A 111 13.79 -20.48 4.54
N GLY A 112 14.37 -21.02 5.61
CA GLY A 112 15.10 -22.30 5.62
C GLY A 112 14.20 -23.43 6.10
#